data_AF-R6EHX2-F1
#
_entry.id   AF-R6EHX2-F1
#
_cell.length_a   1.000
_cell.length_b   1.000
_cell.length_c   1.000
_cell.angle_alpha   90.00
_cell.angle_beta   90.00
_cell.angle_gamma   90.00
#
_symmetry.space_group_name_H-M   'P 1'
#
loop_
_entity.id
_entity.type
_entity.pdbx_description
1 polymer ?
#
loop_
_entity_poly.entity_id
_entity_poly.type
_entity_poly.pdbx_seq_one_letter_code
_entity_poly.pdbx_strand_id
1 'polypeptide(L)'
;MNYYVCKEQDYSIGRWSGGTTTQLAIHPAKSSYLDRNFVWRLSSATVDVEESDFTKLPDYDRVLMVLKGETVLSYEGERVVRLKELEQDRFDGAWKTKSFGKITDFNLMVRKGNEGYLDVVYPKSEKETMTSEYETKLPLVTHALYCKEGYLVVGIGGETQMVQPGQLIVMEFVPGDKVQYSVMGEGTAIRAQIFAADMNDELYPVEIPPEKATFDDFKACVYLANIQFRLAKYMIKSLKTTWFDEQLSGAIRKLERLYVTFFVFIIGLVTIASMGAMNEWDSVIVLLGILAWILVDCLLISPLIYFAVMPKPVRKHIKDIDKLTPYEQKVREAELGRNERAEKILKKYKNSGRYTGL
;
A
#
# COMPACT_ATOMS: atom_id res chain seq x y z
N MET A 1 5.21 3.52 -24.14
CA MET A 1 6.06 2.39 -23.73
C MET A 1 7.24 2.86 -22.89
N ASN A 2 7.44 2.24 -21.72
CA ASN A 2 8.62 2.40 -20.84
C ASN A 2 9.25 1.03 -20.60
N TYR A 3 10.55 0.96 -20.29
CA TYR A 3 11.18 -0.27 -19.84
C TYR A 3 12.28 -0.02 -18.81
N TYR A 4 12.61 -1.03 -18.03
CA TYR A 4 13.73 -1.00 -17.07
C TYR A 4 14.33 -2.40 -16.88
N VAL A 5 15.60 -2.44 -16.47
CA VAL A 5 16.32 -3.69 -16.17
C VAL A 5 16.60 -3.76 -14.68
N CYS A 6 16.23 -4.86 -14.06
CA CYS A 6 16.56 -5.18 -12.69
C CYS A 6 17.75 -6.14 -12.64
N LYS A 7 18.69 -5.83 -11.75
CA LYS A 7 19.90 -6.61 -11.49
C LYS A 7 19.93 -7.03 -10.03
N GLU A 8 20.89 -7.87 -9.67
CA GLU A 8 21.04 -8.41 -8.32
C GLU A 8 21.00 -7.34 -7.21
N GLN A 9 21.66 -6.21 -7.43
CA GLN A 9 21.70 -5.06 -6.53
C GLN A 9 20.35 -4.35 -6.32
N ASP A 10 19.41 -4.53 -7.25
CA ASP A 10 18.06 -3.93 -7.19
C ASP A 10 17.07 -4.85 -6.46
N TYR A 11 17.43 -6.11 -6.23
CA TYR A 11 16.53 -7.11 -5.66
C TYR A 11 16.44 -7.03 -4.14
N SER A 12 15.22 -7.23 -3.64
CA SER A 12 14.97 -7.39 -2.21
C SER A 12 14.91 -8.87 -1.84
N ILE A 13 15.73 -9.29 -0.87
CA ILE A 13 15.82 -10.69 -0.42
C ILE A 13 15.13 -10.86 0.92
N GLY A 14 14.15 -11.76 0.99
CA GLY A 14 13.47 -12.18 2.21
C GLY A 14 13.81 -13.62 2.56
N ARG A 15 14.17 -13.90 3.82
CA ARG A 15 14.38 -15.26 4.32
C ARG A 15 13.20 -15.72 5.15
N TRP A 16 12.85 -16.99 5.03
CA TRP A 16 11.79 -17.63 5.79
C TRP A 16 12.23 -19.05 6.17
N SER A 17 11.46 -19.72 7.04
CA SER A 17 11.89 -20.99 7.65
C SER A 17 12.18 -22.12 6.66
N GLY A 18 11.61 -22.07 5.46
CA GLY A 18 11.78 -23.08 4.42
C GLY A 18 12.63 -22.64 3.23
N GLY A 19 13.21 -21.43 3.25
CA GLY A 19 14.13 -20.99 2.20
C GLY A 19 14.25 -19.48 2.04
N THR A 20 14.56 -19.04 0.82
CA THR A 20 14.82 -17.64 0.49
C THR A 20 13.98 -17.19 -0.69
N THR A 21 13.48 -15.96 -0.67
CA THR A 21 12.75 -15.35 -1.79
C THR A 21 13.44 -14.08 -2.21
N THR A 22 13.80 -14.00 -3.49
CA THR A 22 14.30 -12.82 -4.17
C THR A 22 13.14 -12.16 -4.92
N GLN A 23 12.78 -10.94 -4.53
CA GLN A 23 11.81 -10.14 -5.27
C GLN A 23 12.51 -9.48 -6.45
N LEU A 24 12.09 -9.86 -7.66
CA LEU A 24 12.69 -9.39 -8.91
C LEU A 24 12.04 -8.07 -9.36
N ALA A 25 10.71 -8.01 -9.32
CA ALA A 25 9.95 -6.80 -9.60
C ALA A 25 8.59 -6.84 -8.88
N ILE A 26 8.05 -5.68 -8.56
CA ILE A 26 6.72 -5.52 -7.97
C ILE A 26 6.08 -4.26 -8.55
N HIS A 27 4.77 -4.30 -8.81
CA HIS A 27 4.05 -3.17 -9.37
C HIS A 27 2.80 -2.82 -8.55
N PRO A 28 2.57 -1.52 -8.28
CA PRO A 28 3.49 -0.39 -8.49
C PRO A 28 4.81 -0.55 -7.70
N ALA A 29 5.88 0.15 -8.11
CA ALA A 29 7.20 0.01 -7.49
C ALA A 29 7.23 0.33 -5.98
N LYS A 30 6.31 1.19 -5.51
CA LYS A 30 6.13 1.54 -4.09
C LYS A 30 5.41 0.48 -3.25
N SER A 31 4.95 -0.62 -3.86
CA SER A 31 4.20 -1.66 -3.17
C SER A 31 5.08 -2.48 -2.22
N SER A 32 4.42 -3.13 -1.27
CA SER A 32 5.01 -4.01 -0.28
C SER A 32 4.31 -5.37 -0.30
N TYR A 33 5.10 -6.44 -0.35
CA TYR A 33 4.57 -7.79 -0.23
C TYR A 33 3.87 -8.02 1.11
N LEU A 34 4.42 -7.46 2.19
CA LEU A 34 3.87 -7.61 3.54
C LEU A 34 2.51 -6.92 3.67
N ASP A 35 2.36 -5.74 3.07
CA ASP A 35 1.12 -4.97 3.10
C ASP A 35 0.10 -5.42 2.05
N ARG A 36 0.51 -6.30 1.12
CA ARG A 36 -0.33 -6.89 0.07
C ARG A 36 -1.04 -5.82 -0.79
N ASN A 37 -0.37 -4.70 -1.03
CA ASN A 37 -0.85 -3.55 -1.78
C ASN A 37 -0.27 -3.47 -3.20
N PHE A 38 -0.01 -4.62 -3.84
CA PHE A 38 0.50 -4.70 -5.20
C PHE A 38 -0.56 -5.22 -6.18
N VAL A 39 -0.39 -4.90 -7.46
CA VAL A 39 -1.17 -5.45 -8.56
C VAL A 39 -0.54 -6.74 -9.04
N TRP A 40 0.78 -6.76 -9.22
CA TRP A 40 1.51 -7.98 -9.53
C TRP A 40 2.90 -7.99 -8.91
N ARG A 41 3.46 -9.20 -8.75
CA ARG A 41 4.80 -9.42 -8.21
C ARG A 41 5.48 -10.56 -8.94
N LEU A 42 6.71 -10.33 -9.38
CA LEU A 42 7.62 -11.32 -9.92
C LEU A 42 8.72 -11.61 -8.89
N SER A 43 8.92 -12.88 -8.59
CA SER A 43 9.91 -13.32 -7.62
C SER A 43 10.49 -14.67 -8.00
N SER A 44 11.68 -14.96 -7.49
CA SER A 44 12.23 -16.31 -7.49
C SER A 44 12.47 -16.76 -6.06
N ALA A 45 12.09 -17.98 -5.72
CA ALA A 45 12.32 -18.53 -4.39
C ALA A 45 13.11 -19.84 -4.44
N THR A 46 14.03 -20.01 -3.50
CA THR A 46 14.60 -21.32 -3.17
C THR A 46 13.78 -21.91 -2.03
N VAL A 47 13.34 -23.15 -2.20
CA VAL A 47 12.72 -23.98 -1.16
C VAL A 47 13.74 -25.03 -0.77
N ASP A 48 14.31 -24.88 0.42
CA ASP A 48 15.47 -25.66 0.89
C ASP A 48 15.07 -26.85 1.80
N VAL A 49 13.77 -26.95 2.10
CA VAL A 49 13.16 -28.00 2.93
C VAL A 49 12.27 -28.92 2.10
N GLU A 50 12.12 -30.18 2.52
CA GLU A 50 11.33 -31.17 1.80
C GLU A 50 9.82 -30.90 1.86
N GLU A 51 9.33 -30.29 2.94
CA GLU A 51 7.92 -29.89 3.08
C GLU A 51 7.87 -28.41 3.45
N SER A 52 7.08 -27.63 2.71
CA SER A 52 6.83 -26.23 3.03
C SER A 52 5.37 -25.83 2.80
N ASP A 53 4.86 -24.97 3.67
CA ASP A 53 3.55 -24.34 3.52
C ASP A 53 3.69 -23.00 2.80
N PHE A 54 2.84 -22.76 1.80
CA PHE A 54 2.77 -21.46 1.15
C PHE A 54 1.83 -20.53 1.89
N THR A 55 2.22 -19.25 1.99
CA THR A 55 1.37 -18.22 2.57
C THR A 55 0.11 -18.00 1.73
N LYS A 56 -1.05 -17.99 2.39
CA LYS A 56 -2.32 -17.64 1.75
C LYS A 56 -2.39 -16.16 1.37
N LEU A 57 -2.76 -15.93 0.12
CA LEU A 57 -2.92 -14.63 -0.53
C LEU A 57 -4.30 -14.60 -1.24
N PRO A 58 -5.40 -14.45 -0.49
CA PRO A 58 -6.76 -14.65 -1.02
C PRO A 58 -7.17 -13.65 -2.11
N ASP A 59 -6.49 -12.51 -2.16
CA ASP A 59 -6.73 -11.47 -3.17
C ASP A 59 -5.95 -11.71 -4.47
N TYR A 60 -5.18 -12.79 -4.58
CA TYR A 60 -4.22 -13.01 -5.67
C TYR A 60 -4.38 -14.37 -6.31
N ASP A 61 -4.20 -14.43 -7.62
CA ASP A 61 -3.86 -15.63 -8.37
C ASP A 61 -2.34 -15.79 -8.43
N ARG A 62 -1.88 -17.03 -8.57
CA ARG A 62 -0.45 -17.36 -8.69
C ARG A 62 -0.19 -18.22 -9.91
N VAL A 63 0.93 -17.96 -10.58
CA VAL A 63 1.54 -18.85 -11.56
C VAL A 63 2.95 -19.17 -11.05
N LEU A 64 3.22 -20.44 -10.77
CA LEU A 64 4.52 -20.91 -10.31
C LEU A 64 5.14 -21.80 -11.39
N MET A 65 6.36 -21.46 -11.80
CA MET A 65 7.18 -22.26 -12.70
C MET A 65 8.41 -22.77 -11.95
N VAL A 66 8.75 -24.04 -12.09
CA VAL A 66 9.96 -24.60 -11.49
C VAL A 66 11.17 -24.25 -12.36
N LEU A 67 12.12 -23.50 -11.84
CA LEU A 67 13.39 -23.20 -12.52
C LEU A 67 14.44 -24.29 -12.31
N LYS A 68 14.38 -25.03 -11.21
CA LYS A 68 15.31 -26.12 -10.91
C LYS A 68 14.68 -27.10 -9.93
N GLY A 69 14.90 -28.39 -10.15
CA GLY A 69 14.41 -29.47 -9.29
C GLY A 69 13.04 -29.99 -9.71
N GLU A 70 12.35 -30.65 -8.79
CA GLU A 70 10.97 -31.11 -8.96
C GLU A 70 10.19 -30.92 -7.67
N THR A 71 8.88 -30.69 -7.80
CA THR A 71 7.99 -30.56 -6.66
C THR A 71 6.65 -31.24 -6.89
N VAL A 72 5.98 -31.59 -5.80
CA VAL A 72 4.54 -31.89 -5.78
C VAL A 72 3.84 -30.77 -5.01
N LEU A 73 2.94 -30.05 -5.67
CA LEU A 73 2.07 -29.07 -5.03
C LEU A 73 0.74 -29.75 -4.69
N SER A 74 0.36 -29.68 -3.43
CA SER A 74 -0.93 -30.15 -2.91
C SER A 74 -1.79 -28.95 -2.53
N TYR A 75 -2.88 -28.74 -3.25
CA TYR A 75 -3.89 -27.74 -2.95
C TYR A 75 -5.01 -28.43 -2.14
N GLU A 76 -5.01 -28.21 -0.83
CA GLU A 76 -5.88 -28.94 0.10
C GLU A 76 -7.36 -28.78 -0.27
N GLY A 77 -8.02 -29.88 -0.60
CA GLY A 77 -9.43 -29.92 -1.00
C GLY A 77 -9.69 -29.69 -2.50
N GLU A 78 -8.65 -29.41 -3.30
CA GLU A 78 -8.80 -29.02 -4.71
C GLU A 78 -8.16 -30.05 -5.65
N ARG A 79 -6.81 -30.10 -5.73
CA ARG A 79 -6.05 -31.04 -6.58
C ARG A 79 -4.60 -31.14 -6.16
N VAL A 80 -3.89 -32.12 -6.73
CA VAL A 80 -2.44 -32.29 -6.60
C VAL A 80 -1.81 -32.21 -7.98
N VAL A 81 -0.66 -31.55 -8.09
CA VAL A 81 0.12 -31.46 -9.33
C VAL A 81 1.58 -31.76 -9.04
N ARG A 82 2.24 -32.45 -9.97
CA ARG A 82 3.70 -32.63 -9.96
C ARG A 82 4.29 -31.75 -11.05
N LEU A 83 5.32 -30.99 -10.71
CA LEU A 83 6.01 -30.08 -11.62
C LEU A 83 7.50 -30.43 -11.65
N LYS A 84 8.01 -30.62 -12.86
CA LYS A 84 9.44 -30.73 -13.17
C LYS A 84 9.98 -29.39 -13.63
N GLU A 85 11.28 -29.33 -13.85
CA GLU A 85 11.94 -28.15 -14.39
C GLU A 85 11.26 -27.63 -15.67
N LEU A 86 11.01 -26.32 -15.69
CA LEU A 86 10.29 -25.55 -16.71
C LEU A 86 8.79 -25.87 -16.85
N GLU A 87 8.24 -26.77 -16.02
CA GLU A 87 6.79 -26.94 -15.89
C GLU A 87 6.23 -25.89 -14.93
N GLN A 88 4.96 -25.53 -15.14
CA GLN A 88 4.27 -24.50 -14.38
C GLN A 88 2.86 -24.94 -14.00
N ASP A 89 2.30 -24.28 -12.99
CA ASP A 89 0.89 -24.40 -12.61
C ASP A 89 0.31 -23.07 -12.18
N ARG A 90 -0.97 -22.83 -12.52
CA ARG A 90 -1.75 -21.66 -12.09
C ARG A 90 -2.80 -22.07 -11.06
N PHE A 91 -2.89 -21.32 -9.96
CA PHE A 91 -3.76 -21.63 -8.84
C PHE A 91 -4.21 -20.37 -8.07
N ASP A 92 -5.31 -20.49 -7.32
CA ASP A 92 -5.82 -19.41 -6.45
C ASP A 92 -4.92 -19.28 -5.20
N GLY A 93 -4.44 -18.08 -4.91
CA GLY A 93 -3.63 -17.80 -3.73
C GLY A 93 -4.38 -17.97 -2.40
N ALA A 94 -5.71 -18.06 -2.41
CA ALA A 94 -6.53 -18.37 -1.22
C ALA A 94 -6.39 -19.82 -0.76
N TRP A 95 -6.02 -20.72 -1.67
CA TRP A 95 -5.92 -22.15 -1.40
C TRP A 95 -4.83 -22.44 -0.37
N LYS A 96 -5.05 -23.48 0.44
CA LYS A 96 -4.05 -23.96 1.38
C LYS A 96 -3.10 -24.87 0.59
N THR A 97 -1.94 -24.32 0.24
CA THR A 97 -0.98 -24.98 -0.64
C THR A 97 0.21 -25.49 0.17
N LYS A 98 0.49 -26.79 0.02
CA LYS A 98 1.72 -27.44 0.49
C LYS A 98 2.59 -27.81 -0.69
N SER A 99 3.90 -27.64 -0.53
CA SER A 99 4.92 -28.01 -1.50
C SER A 99 5.80 -29.11 -0.93
N PHE A 100 6.00 -30.17 -1.70
CA PHE A 100 6.89 -31.28 -1.38
C PHE A 100 8.06 -31.32 -2.36
N GLY A 101 9.29 -31.38 -1.86
CA GLY A 101 10.52 -31.32 -2.65
C GLY A 101 11.20 -29.95 -2.63
N LYS A 102 12.50 -29.96 -2.93
CA LYS A 102 13.36 -28.77 -2.96
C LYS A 102 13.48 -28.24 -4.37
N ILE A 103 13.11 -26.97 -4.55
CA ILE A 103 13.09 -26.32 -5.87
C ILE A 103 13.69 -24.92 -5.81
N THR A 104 14.09 -24.44 -6.97
CA THR A 104 14.08 -22.99 -7.25
C THR A 104 12.90 -22.71 -8.16
N ASP A 105 12.03 -21.78 -7.78
CA ASP A 105 10.87 -21.38 -8.57
C ASP A 105 10.99 -19.96 -9.14
N PHE A 106 10.16 -19.69 -10.15
CA PHE A 106 9.79 -18.37 -10.62
C PHE A 106 8.29 -18.21 -10.40
N ASN A 107 7.89 -17.18 -9.68
CA ASN A 107 6.55 -17.03 -9.16
C ASN A 107 6.00 -15.66 -9.55
N LEU A 108 4.93 -15.69 -10.34
CA LEU A 108 4.11 -14.55 -10.70
C LEU A 108 2.87 -14.56 -9.81
N MET A 109 2.68 -13.49 -9.06
CA MET A 109 1.45 -13.22 -8.31
C MET A 109 0.71 -12.08 -9.00
N VAL A 110 -0.60 -12.22 -9.21
CA VAL A 110 -1.43 -11.19 -9.84
C VAL A 110 -2.71 -11.01 -9.03
N ARG A 111 -3.07 -9.77 -8.71
CA ARG A 111 -4.28 -9.44 -7.93
C ARG A 111 -5.52 -9.81 -8.75
N LYS A 112 -6.51 -10.43 -8.10
CA LYS A 112 -7.76 -10.87 -8.74
C LYS A 112 -8.44 -9.72 -9.49
N GLY A 113 -9.01 -10.04 -10.65
CA GLY A 113 -9.51 -9.06 -11.62
C GLY A 113 -8.48 -8.65 -12.69
N ASN A 114 -7.23 -9.07 -12.52
CA ASN A 114 -6.15 -8.92 -13.50
C ASN A 114 -5.70 -10.29 -14.00
N GLU A 115 -4.87 -10.32 -15.04
CA GLU A 115 -4.46 -11.54 -15.72
C GLU A 115 -2.93 -11.64 -15.79
N GLY A 116 -2.41 -12.86 -15.70
CA GLY A 116 -0.98 -13.13 -15.73
C GLY A 116 -0.67 -14.52 -16.25
N TYR A 117 0.33 -14.61 -17.11
CA TYR A 117 0.75 -15.83 -17.78
C TYR A 117 2.27 -15.91 -17.81
N LEU A 118 2.80 -17.13 -17.73
CA LEU A 118 4.22 -17.39 -17.96
C LEU A 118 4.38 -18.33 -19.15
N ASP A 119 5.47 -18.15 -19.87
CA ASP A 119 5.91 -19.04 -20.94
C ASP A 119 7.45 -19.08 -20.99
N VAL A 120 7.98 -20.11 -21.63
CA VAL A 120 9.42 -20.32 -21.76
C VAL A 120 9.84 -19.86 -23.15
N VAL A 121 10.84 -18.96 -23.19
CA VAL A 121 11.44 -18.45 -24.41
C VAL A 121 12.84 -19.03 -24.56
N TYR A 122 13.09 -19.67 -25.70
CA TYR A 122 14.41 -20.16 -26.09
C TYR A 122 14.99 -19.21 -27.14
N PRO A 123 15.74 -18.16 -26.73
CA PRO A 123 16.32 -17.20 -27.64
C PRO A 123 17.25 -17.88 -28.65
N LYS A 124 17.21 -17.40 -29.90
CA LYS A 124 18.05 -17.86 -31.00
C LYS A 124 19.03 -16.77 -31.41
N SER A 125 20.06 -17.13 -32.15
CA SER A 125 21.01 -16.16 -32.75
C SER A 125 20.30 -15.17 -33.69
N GLU A 126 19.26 -15.63 -34.37
CA GLU A 126 18.41 -14.81 -35.23
C GLU A 126 17.42 -13.98 -34.41
N LYS A 127 17.15 -12.77 -34.91
CA LYS A 127 16.21 -11.84 -34.30
C LYS A 127 14.77 -12.35 -34.45
N GLU A 128 14.14 -12.72 -33.35
CA GLU A 128 12.73 -13.13 -33.31
C GLU A 128 11.86 -11.97 -32.80
N THR A 129 10.70 -11.76 -33.44
CA THR A 129 9.74 -10.75 -33.00
C THR A 129 8.74 -11.39 -32.04
N MET A 130 8.64 -10.83 -30.84
CA MET A 130 7.68 -11.22 -29.82
C MET A 130 6.49 -10.26 -29.81
N THR A 131 5.30 -10.81 -29.67
CA THR A 131 4.06 -10.08 -29.45
C THR A 131 3.33 -10.66 -28.24
N SER A 132 2.25 -10.01 -27.83
CA SER A 132 1.31 -10.62 -26.88
C SER A 132 0.63 -11.84 -27.51
N GLU A 133 0.53 -12.92 -26.74
CA GLU A 133 -0.19 -14.15 -27.15
C GLU A 133 -1.65 -14.15 -26.70
N TYR A 134 -2.01 -13.21 -25.83
CA TYR A 134 -3.33 -13.16 -25.21
C TYR A 134 -4.02 -11.85 -25.57
N GLU A 135 -5.31 -11.95 -25.89
CA GLU A 135 -6.17 -10.78 -26.01
C GLU A 135 -6.73 -10.44 -24.63
N THR A 136 -6.73 -9.15 -24.29
CA THR A 136 -7.28 -8.65 -23.02
C THR A 136 -8.09 -7.38 -23.25
N LYS A 137 -9.01 -7.11 -22.32
CA LYS A 137 -9.72 -5.82 -22.23
C LYS A 137 -9.06 -4.86 -21.25
N LEU A 138 -8.04 -5.33 -20.53
CA LEU A 138 -7.37 -4.55 -19.50
C LEU A 138 -6.43 -3.52 -20.15
N PRO A 139 -6.39 -2.29 -19.62
CA PRO A 139 -5.70 -1.17 -20.26
C PRO A 139 -4.18 -1.26 -20.19
N LEU A 140 -3.63 -1.82 -19.10
CA LEU A 140 -2.19 -1.85 -18.86
C LEU A 140 -1.64 -3.23 -19.25
N VAL A 141 -0.57 -3.22 -20.05
CA VAL A 141 0.12 -4.45 -20.46
C VAL A 141 1.58 -4.37 -20.05
N THR A 142 2.06 -5.41 -19.39
CA THR A 142 3.46 -5.57 -18.99
C THR A 142 3.99 -6.89 -19.51
N HIS A 143 5.11 -6.85 -20.23
CA HIS A 143 5.90 -8.03 -20.52
C HIS A 143 7.19 -7.98 -19.70
N ALA A 144 7.60 -9.09 -19.12
CA ALA A 144 8.89 -9.21 -18.45
C ALA A 144 9.65 -10.43 -18.95
N LEU A 145 10.97 -10.33 -19.10
CA LEU A 145 11.83 -11.44 -19.50
C LEU A 145 12.91 -11.64 -18.44
N TYR A 146 12.85 -12.78 -17.76
CA TYR A 146 13.87 -13.22 -16.81
C TYR A 146 14.86 -14.15 -17.53
N CYS A 147 16.13 -13.76 -17.55
CA CYS A 147 17.17 -14.60 -18.15
C CYS A 147 17.59 -15.68 -17.14
N LYS A 148 17.13 -16.93 -17.31
CA LYS A 148 17.53 -18.05 -16.44
C LYS A 148 18.99 -18.43 -16.71
N GLU A 149 19.33 -18.64 -17.99
CA GLU A 149 20.64 -19.11 -18.46
C GLU A 149 20.97 -18.48 -19.82
N GLY A 150 22.27 -18.36 -20.13
CA GLY A 150 22.76 -17.79 -21.38
C GLY A 150 22.73 -16.26 -21.37
N TYR A 151 22.10 -15.64 -22.38
CA TYR A 151 21.91 -14.19 -22.44
C TYR A 151 20.79 -13.82 -23.41
N LEU A 152 20.20 -12.64 -23.22
CA LEU A 152 19.23 -12.05 -24.14
C LEU A 152 19.74 -10.70 -24.63
N VAL A 153 19.47 -10.40 -25.89
CA VAL A 153 19.51 -9.04 -26.44
C VAL A 153 18.10 -8.70 -26.86
N VAL A 154 17.48 -7.79 -26.11
CA VAL A 154 16.08 -7.41 -26.28
C VAL A 154 16.03 -6.07 -27.02
N GLY A 155 15.40 -6.06 -28.19
CA GLY A 155 15.23 -4.86 -29.02
C GLY A 155 13.88 -4.21 -28.79
N ILE A 156 13.86 -3.00 -28.25
CA ILE A 156 12.65 -2.28 -27.83
C ILE A 156 12.79 -0.82 -28.28
N GLY A 157 11.81 -0.28 -29.01
CA GLY A 157 11.81 1.14 -29.38
C GLY A 157 13.00 1.59 -30.26
N GLY A 158 13.66 0.67 -30.95
CA GLY A 158 14.87 0.95 -31.74
C GLY A 158 16.18 0.84 -30.95
N GLU A 159 16.11 0.68 -29.63
CA GLU A 159 17.25 0.43 -28.76
C GLU A 159 17.41 -1.07 -28.49
N THR A 160 18.60 -1.48 -28.07
CA THR A 160 18.91 -2.87 -27.70
C THR A 160 19.44 -2.92 -26.28
N GLN A 161 18.88 -3.82 -25.48
CA GLN A 161 19.26 -4.05 -24.10
C GLN A 161 19.76 -5.49 -23.92
N MET A 162 20.99 -5.64 -23.43
CA MET A 162 21.51 -6.94 -23.02
C MET A 162 21.00 -7.29 -21.62
N VAL A 163 20.56 -8.54 -21.44
CA VAL A 163 20.08 -9.11 -20.17
C VAL A 163 20.87 -10.38 -19.91
N GLN A 164 21.57 -10.42 -18.78
CA GLN A 164 22.43 -11.52 -18.36
C GLN A 164 21.69 -12.47 -17.41
N PRO A 165 22.22 -13.69 -17.14
CA PRO A 165 21.59 -14.62 -16.22
C PRO A 165 21.28 -13.99 -14.86
N GLY A 166 20.09 -14.27 -14.34
CA GLY A 166 19.57 -13.68 -13.10
C GLY A 166 19.00 -12.26 -13.24
N GLN A 167 19.13 -11.61 -14.40
CA GLN A 167 18.55 -10.29 -14.65
C GLN A 167 17.13 -10.41 -15.21
N LEU A 168 16.32 -9.38 -14.92
CA LEU A 168 14.96 -9.22 -15.42
C LEU A 168 14.88 -7.92 -16.22
N ILE A 169 14.32 -7.96 -17.42
CA ILE A 169 13.86 -6.74 -18.11
C ILE A 169 12.34 -6.69 -18.02
N VAL A 170 11.80 -5.52 -17.66
CA VAL A 170 10.36 -5.26 -17.60
C VAL A 170 10.02 -4.19 -18.62
N MET A 171 8.97 -4.42 -19.40
CA MET A 171 8.47 -3.57 -20.47
C MET A 171 7.01 -3.26 -20.20
N GLU A 172 6.70 -1.98 -20.03
CA GLU A 172 5.37 -1.47 -19.74
C GLU A 172 4.82 -0.74 -20.97
N PHE A 173 3.69 -1.23 -21.48
CA PHE A 173 3.00 -0.71 -22.64
C PHE A 173 1.79 0.10 -22.19
N VAL A 174 1.63 1.30 -22.75
CA VAL A 174 0.46 2.14 -22.44
C VAL A 174 -0.72 1.75 -23.33
N PRO A 175 -1.97 2.07 -22.94
CA PRO A 175 -3.14 1.78 -23.76
C PRO A 175 -2.97 2.30 -25.19
N GLY A 176 -3.12 1.41 -26.18
CA GLY A 176 -2.96 1.73 -27.60
C GLY A 176 -1.57 1.45 -28.18
N ASP A 177 -0.56 1.16 -27.34
CA ASP A 177 0.74 0.68 -27.82
C ASP A 177 0.57 -0.72 -28.46
N LYS A 178 1.25 -0.94 -29.59
CA LYS A 178 1.41 -2.31 -30.11
C LYS A 178 2.47 -3.02 -29.28
N VAL A 179 2.08 -4.08 -28.58
CA VAL A 179 2.99 -4.91 -27.79
C VAL A 179 3.91 -5.68 -28.72
N GLN A 180 5.08 -5.11 -29.01
CA GLN A 180 6.05 -5.70 -29.92
C GLN A 180 7.48 -5.33 -29.51
N TYR A 181 8.32 -6.36 -29.38
CA TYR A 181 9.77 -6.23 -29.16
C TYR A 181 10.47 -7.42 -29.81
N SER A 182 11.78 -7.35 -29.96
CA SER A 182 12.55 -8.47 -30.50
C SER A 182 13.43 -9.11 -29.45
N VAL A 183 13.67 -10.41 -29.58
CA VAL A 183 14.60 -11.16 -28.73
C VAL A 183 15.57 -11.92 -29.63
N MET A 184 16.85 -11.86 -29.28
CA MET A 184 17.90 -12.74 -29.79
C MET A 184 18.83 -13.13 -28.64
N GLY A 185 19.63 -14.18 -28.79
CA GLY A 185 20.57 -14.65 -27.78
C GLY A 185 20.68 -16.16 -27.74
N GLU A 186 20.97 -16.69 -26.56
CA GLU A 186 21.15 -18.12 -26.31
C GLU A 186 20.69 -18.46 -24.89
N GLY A 187 20.24 -19.70 -24.68
CA GLY A 187 19.90 -20.22 -23.36
C GLY A 187 18.39 -20.32 -23.13
N THR A 188 17.95 -19.97 -21.93
CA THR A 188 16.54 -20.09 -21.50
C THR A 188 16.11 -18.81 -20.80
N ALA A 189 14.98 -18.26 -21.21
CA ALA A 189 14.32 -17.15 -20.53
C ALA A 189 12.89 -17.51 -20.16
N ILE A 190 12.40 -16.90 -19.08
CA ILE A 190 10.99 -16.97 -18.70
C ILE A 190 10.36 -15.65 -19.06
N ARG A 191 9.31 -15.69 -19.87
CA ARG A 191 8.48 -14.53 -20.16
C ARG A 191 7.28 -14.51 -19.24
N ALA A 192 7.02 -13.36 -18.65
CA ALA A 192 5.75 -13.05 -18.00
C ALA A 192 4.96 -12.08 -18.86
N GLN A 193 3.70 -12.38 -19.12
CA GLN A 193 2.74 -11.50 -19.79
C GLN A 193 1.65 -11.16 -18.77
N ILE A 194 1.55 -9.89 -18.41
CA ILE A 194 0.69 -9.41 -17.33
C ILE A 194 -0.22 -8.32 -17.88
N PHE A 195 -1.51 -8.45 -17.60
CA PHE A 195 -2.53 -7.51 -18.03
C PHE A 195 -3.28 -7.01 -16.80
N ALA A 196 -3.38 -5.70 -16.63
CA ALA A 196 -3.90 -5.11 -15.41
C ALA A 196 -4.81 -3.90 -15.64
N ALA A 197 -5.75 -3.73 -14.73
CA ALA A 197 -6.47 -2.48 -14.54
C ALA A 197 -5.59 -1.45 -13.80
N ASP A 198 -5.92 -0.18 -13.95
CA ASP A 198 -5.38 0.84 -13.04
C ASP A 198 -6.05 0.70 -11.67
N MET A 199 -5.30 0.22 -10.69
CA MET A 199 -5.78 -0.04 -9.33
C MET A 199 -5.28 0.99 -8.31
N ASN A 200 -4.76 2.15 -8.75
CA ASN A 200 -4.20 3.14 -7.84
C ASN A 200 -5.22 3.59 -6.77
N ASP A 201 -6.44 3.91 -7.19
CA ASP A 201 -7.53 4.36 -6.29
C ASP A 201 -8.04 3.27 -5.34
N GLU A 202 -7.76 1.99 -5.63
CA GLU A 202 -8.18 0.86 -4.81
C GLU A 202 -7.13 0.44 -3.78
N LEU A 203 -5.85 0.63 -4.09
CA LEU A 203 -4.73 0.12 -3.30
C LEU A 203 -4.01 1.21 -2.50
N TYR A 204 -4.16 2.47 -2.89
CA TYR A 204 -3.40 3.57 -2.30
C TYR A 204 -4.28 4.73 -1.87
N PRO A 205 -3.87 5.48 -0.83
CA PRO A 205 -4.50 6.75 -0.52
C PRO A 205 -4.27 7.74 -1.65
N VAL A 206 -5.23 8.64 -1.85
CA VAL A 206 -5.08 9.75 -2.80
C VAL A 206 -3.94 10.65 -2.33
N GLU A 207 -2.89 10.75 -3.13
CA GLU A 207 -1.74 11.61 -2.84
C GLU A 207 -2.12 13.07 -3.08
N ILE A 208 -2.14 13.85 -2.00
CA ILE A 208 -2.40 15.29 -2.05
C ILE A 208 -1.03 16.00 -2.01
N PRO A 209 -0.62 16.68 -3.09
CA PRO A 209 0.66 17.37 -3.12
C PRO A 209 0.64 18.54 -2.11
N PRO A 210 1.74 18.76 -1.38
CA PRO A 210 1.82 19.86 -0.42
C PRO A 210 1.81 21.20 -1.15
N GLU A 211 0.91 22.08 -0.74
CA GLU A 211 0.79 23.45 -1.27
C GLU A 211 1.19 24.48 -0.21
N LYS A 212 1.51 25.70 -0.65
CA LYS A 212 1.77 26.81 0.28
C LYS A 212 0.52 27.09 1.10
N ALA A 213 0.71 27.30 2.40
CA ALA A 213 -0.40 27.55 3.31
C ALA A 213 -1.14 28.84 2.92
N THR A 214 -2.47 28.76 2.93
CA THR A 214 -3.37 29.85 2.53
C THR A 214 -4.27 30.29 3.69
N PHE A 215 -4.97 31.40 3.52
CA PHE A 215 -5.99 31.81 4.50
C PHE A 215 -7.18 30.84 4.55
N ASP A 216 -7.46 30.11 3.47
CA ASP A 216 -8.52 29.10 3.46
C ASP A 216 -8.17 27.88 4.33
N ASP A 217 -6.88 27.55 4.44
CA ASP A 217 -6.39 26.55 5.39
C ASP A 217 -6.60 27.01 6.83
N PHE A 218 -6.37 28.29 7.12
CA PHE A 218 -6.65 28.85 8.44
C PHE A 218 -8.14 28.77 8.78
N LYS A 219 -9.04 29.14 7.84
CA LYS A 219 -10.49 28.96 8.03
C LYS A 219 -10.87 27.49 8.27
N ALA A 220 -10.23 26.55 7.57
CA ALA A 220 -10.45 25.13 7.80
C ALA A 220 -9.98 24.72 9.21
N CYS A 221 -8.87 25.26 9.70
CA CYS A 221 -8.42 25.04 11.07
C CYS A 221 -9.36 25.65 12.12
N VAL A 222 -10.01 26.79 11.85
CA VAL A 222 -11.08 27.32 12.71
C VAL A 222 -12.21 26.30 12.84
N TYR A 223 -12.63 25.70 11.73
CA TYR A 223 -13.62 24.62 11.76
C TYR A 223 -13.11 23.42 12.58
N LEU A 224 -11.91 22.92 12.28
CA LEU A 224 -11.36 21.71 12.93
C LEU A 224 -11.18 21.88 14.45
N ALA A 225 -10.67 23.02 14.91
CA ALA A 225 -10.46 23.27 16.34
C ALA A 225 -11.78 23.24 17.14
N ASN A 226 -12.87 23.70 16.51
CA ASN A 226 -14.17 23.83 17.17
C ASN A 226 -15.09 22.61 17.02
N ILE A 227 -14.61 21.47 16.49
CA ILE A 227 -15.42 20.24 16.34
C ILE A 227 -14.86 19.02 17.09
N GLN A 228 -13.76 19.16 17.83
CA GLN A 228 -13.10 18.02 18.47
C GLN A 228 -13.80 17.49 19.74
N PHE A 229 -14.88 18.12 20.19
CA PHE A 229 -15.60 17.69 21.38
C PHE A 229 -16.70 16.66 21.04
N ARG A 230 -17.01 15.76 21.99
CA ARG A 230 -17.90 14.60 21.77
C ARG A 230 -19.29 14.95 21.26
N LEU A 231 -19.85 16.08 21.69
CA LEU A 231 -21.20 16.51 21.31
C LEU A 231 -21.27 17.11 19.89
N ALA A 232 -20.12 17.44 19.28
CA ALA A 232 -20.07 18.08 17.96
C ALA A 232 -20.78 17.24 16.89
N LYS A 233 -20.62 15.91 16.92
CA LYS A 233 -21.26 14.98 15.96
C LYS A 233 -22.80 14.99 16.02
N TYR A 234 -23.38 15.38 17.16
CA TYR A 234 -24.83 15.50 17.31
C TYR A 234 -25.35 16.88 16.90
N MET A 235 -24.55 17.93 17.10
CA MET A 235 -24.94 19.32 16.80
C MET A 235 -24.67 19.72 15.35
N ILE A 236 -23.64 19.15 14.72
CA ILE A 236 -23.18 19.57 13.38
C ILE A 236 -23.52 18.48 12.37
N LYS A 237 -24.48 18.77 11.48
CA LYS A 237 -24.96 17.81 10.47
C LYS A 237 -23.87 17.39 9.48
N SER A 238 -22.97 18.29 9.08
CA SER A 238 -21.90 17.97 8.12
C SER A 238 -20.96 16.88 8.62
N LEU A 239 -20.74 16.75 9.93
CA LEU A 239 -19.90 15.70 10.50
C LEU A 239 -20.45 14.28 10.29
N LYS A 240 -21.72 14.14 9.90
CA LYS A 240 -22.32 12.84 9.56
C LYS A 240 -21.97 12.37 8.15
N THR A 241 -21.68 13.31 7.25
CA THR A 241 -21.39 13.06 5.83
C THR A 241 -19.92 13.30 5.49
N THR A 242 -19.11 13.68 6.48
CA THR A 242 -17.69 14.01 6.28
C THR A 242 -16.80 12.97 6.94
N TRP A 243 -15.74 12.58 6.24
CA TRP A 243 -14.64 11.75 6.73
C TRP A 243 -13.32 12.53 6.62
N PHE A 244 -12.44 12.35 7.59
CA PHE A 244 -11.11 12.95 7.57
C PHE A 244 -10.11 11.87 7.23
N ASP A 245 -9.29 12.11 6.21
CA ASP A 245 -8.33 11.10 5.77
C ASP A 245 -7.29 10.76 6.84
N GLU A 246 -6.50 9.71 6.58
CA GLU A 246 -5.52 9.20 7.53
C GLU A 246 -4.46 10.24 7.93
N GLN A 247 -4.06 11.12 7.00
CA GLN A 247 -3.06 12.15 7.27
C GLN A 247 -3.62 13.21 8.21
N LEU A 248 -4.82 13.74 7.92
CA LEU A 248 -5.48 14.73 8.76
C LEU A 248 -5.87 14.14 10.12
N SER A 249 -6.50 12.96 10.13
CA SER A 249 -6.86 12.24 11.36
C SER A 249 -5.62 11.88 12.20
N GLY A 250 -4.50 11.56 11.56
CA GLY A 250 -3.21 11.35 12.23
C GLY A 250 -2.68 12.61 12.89
N ALA A 251 -2.69 13.74 12.18
CA ALA A 251 -2.26 15.04 12.70
C ALA A 251 -3.12 15.50 13.89
N ILE A 252 -4.45 15.39 13.77
CA ILE A 252 -5.40 15.70 14.86
C ILE A 252 -5.11 14.83 16.08
N ARG A 253 -5.00 13.50 15.92
CA ARG A 253 -4.72 12.58 17.03
C ARG A 253 -3.39 12.89 17.73
N LYS A 254 -2.38 13.32 16.98
CA LYS A 254 -1.07 13.68 17.55
C LYS A 254 -1.17 14.97 18.38
N LEU A 255 -1.89 15.97 17.89
CA LEU A 255 -2.13 17.22 18.60
C LEU A 255 -2.97 17.01 19.87
N GLU A 256 -4.09 16.32 19.75
CA GLU A 256 -5.03 16.09 20.87
C GLU A 256 -4.43 15.21 21.97
N ARG A 257 -3.49 14.31 21.65
CA ARG A 257 -2.76 13.53 22.66
C ARG A 257 -1.94 14.41 23.61
N LEU A 258 -1.45 15.55 23.13
CA LEU A 258 -0.61 16.45 23.90
C LEU A 258 -1.42 17.43 24.76
N TYR A 259 -2.75 17.51 24.57
CA TYR A 259 -3.65 18.43 25.28
C TYR A 259 -3.22 19.91 25.19
N VAL A 260 -2.48 20.29 24.14
CA VAL A 260 -1.89 21.64 24.02
C VAL A 260 -2.96 22.71 24.03
N THR A 261 -4.01 22.55 23.22
CA THR A 261 -5.14 23.48 23.14
C THR A 261 -5.86 23.60 24.49
N PHE A 262 -6.09 22.49 25.19
CA PHE A 262 -6.68 22.50 26.53
C PHE A 262 -5.82 23.28 27.53
N PHE A 263 -4.52 23.04 27.59
CA PHE A 263 -3.65 23.76 28.53
C PHE A 263 -3.56 25.24 28.21
N VAL A 264 -3.44 25.62 26.93
CA VAL A 264 -3.44 27.03 26.52
C VAL A 264 -4.74 27.72 26.92
N PHE A 265 -5.89 27.06 26.69
CA PHE A 265 -7.19 27.55 27.11
C PHE A 265 -7.27 27.79 28.62
N ILE A 266 -6.83 26.83 29.44
CA ILE A 266 -6.84 26.95 30.90
C ILE A 266 -5.89 28.06 31.37
N ILE A 267 -4.70 28.18 30.79
CA ILE A 267 -3.74 29.24 31.14
C ILE A 267 -4.35 30.62 30.94
N GLY A 268 -5.06 30.85 29.83
CA GLY A 268 -5.71 32.14 29.59
C GLY A 268 -6.83 32.44 30.59
N LEU A 269 -7.65 31.44 30.95
CA LEU A 269 -8.68 31.61 31.99
C LEU A 269 -8.08 31.95 33.35
N VAL A 270 -7.02 31.23 33.75
CA VAL A 270 -6.30 31.49 35.01
C VAL A 270 -5.70 32.88 34.99
N THR A 271 -5.10 33.30 33.87
CA THR A 271 -4.49 34.64 33.73
C THR A 271 -5.52 35.74 33.93
N ILE A 272 -6.71 35.63 33.30
CA ILE A 272 -7.78 36.63 33.44
C ILE A 272 -8.32 36.65 34.88
N ALA A 273 -8.53 35.48 35.49
CA ALA A 273 -8.99 35.40 36.86
C ALA A 273 -7.97 36.01 37.85
N SER A 274 -6.68 35.71 37.69
CA SER A 274 -5.60 36.26 38.51
C SER A 274 -5.48 37.78 38.34
N MET A 275 -5.53 38.30 37.11
CA MET A 275 -5.51 39.73 36.85
C MET A 275 -6.73 40.45 37.46
N GLY A 276 -7.91 39.85 37.35
CA GLY A 276 -9.13 40.39 37.97
C GLY A 276 -9.03 40.45 39.49
N ALA A 277 -8.46 39.42 40.12
CA ALA A 277 -8.25 39.39 41.57
C ALA A 277 -7.19 40.41 42.04
N MET A 278 -6.07 40.55 41.30
CA MET A 278 -4.99 41.48 41.66
C MET A 278 -5.38 42.95 41.50
N ASN A 279 -6.27 43.25 40.56
CA ASN A 279 -6.70 44.61 40.24
C ASN A 279 -8.11 44.94 40.79
N GLU A 280 -8.68 44.07 41.63
CA GLU A 280 -10.02 44.22 42.22
C GLU A 280 -11.11 44.54 41.19
N TRP A 281 -11.08 43.87 40.04
CA TRP A 281 -12.09 44.06 38.99
C TRP A 281 -13.46 43.56 39.45
N ASP A 282 -14.51 44.30 39.13
CA ASP A 282 -15.88 43.82 39.32
C ASP A 282 -16.14 42.54 38.49
N SER A 283 -17.00 41.70 39.04
CA SER A 283 -17.50 40.46 38.47
C SER A 283 -17.90 40.55 36.99
N VAL A 284 -18.52 41.67 36.58
CA VAL A 284 -18.93 41.91 35.18
C VAL A 284 -17.72 41.97 34.25
N ILE A 285 -16.65 42.67 34.66
CA ILE A 285 -15.43 42.83 33.86
C ILE A 285 -14.72 41.49 33.70
N VAL A 286 -14.63 40.71 34.78
CA VAL A 286 -14.04 39.36 34.76
C VAL A 286 -14.82 38.44 33.83
N LEU A 287 -16.17 38.47 33.89
CA LEU A 287 -17.03 37.68 33.01
C LEU A 287 -16.84 38.05 31.52
N LEU A 288 -16.80 39.35 31.20
CA LEU A 288 -16.52 39.83 29.84
C LEU A 288 -15.14 39.40 29.37
N GLY A 289 -14.13 39.43 30.24
CA GLY A 289 -12.79 38.94 29.94
C GLY A 289 -12.78 37.45 29.60
N ILE A 290 -13.47 36.62 30.40
CA ILE A 290 -13.60 35.17 30.14
C ILE A 290 -14.29 34.91 28.80
N LEU A 291 -15.39 35.60 28.50
CA LEU A 291 -16.10 35.47 27.22
C LEU A 291 -15.21 35.90 26.04
N ALA A 292 -14.48 37.00 26.18
CA ALA A 292 -13.53 37.47 25.17
C ALA A 292 -12.41 36.45 24.94
N TRP A 293 -11.88 35.82 26.00
CA TRP A 293 -10.88 34.77 25.88
C TRP A 293 -11.41 33.53 25.17
N ILE A 294 -12.62 33.08 25.51
CA ILE A 294 -13.26 31.95 24.80
C ILE A 294 -13.36 32.26 23.31
N LEU A 295 -13.80 33.47 22.94
CA LEU A 295 -13.90 33.87 21.53
C LEU A 295 -12.52 33.92 20.84
N VAL A 296 -11.52 34.51 21.50
CA VAL A 296 -10.15 34.59 20.97
C VAL A 296 -9.53 33.20 20.83
N ASP A 297 -9.74 32.31 21.79
CA ASP A 297 -9.24 30.94 21.72
C ASP A 297 -9.89 30.16 20.58
N CYS A 298 -11.22 30.17 20.50
CA CYS A 298 -11.99 29.47 19.49
C CYS A 298 -11.72 29.98 18.06
N LEU A 299 -11.51 31.29 17.87
CA LEU A 299 -11.38 31.90 16.54
C LEU A 299 -9.94 32.14 16.10
N LEU A 300 -8.98 32.16 17.02
CA LEU A 300 -7.59 32.50 16.71
C LEU A 300 -6.56 31.55 17.31
N ILE A 301 -6.51 31.42 18.64
CA ILE A 301 -5.39 30.70 19.30
C ILE A 301 -5.41 29.20 18.99
N SER A 302 -6.50 28.51 19.31
CA SER A 302 -6.64 27.08 18.99
C SER A 302 -6.53 26.83 17.47
N PRO A 303 -7.18 27.62 16.59
CA PRO A 303 -6.98 27.51 15.15
C PRO A 303 -5.53 27.70 14.67
N LEU A 304 -4.75 28.60 15.27
CA LEU A 304 -3.32 28.78 14.93
C LEU A 304 -2.48 27.56 15.33
N ILE A 305 -2.78 26.95 16.48
CA ILE A 305 -2.13 25.70 16.92
C ILE A 305 -2.43 24.58 15.92
N TYR A 306 -3.70 24.44 15.51
CA TYR A 306 -4.10 23.51 14.45
C TYR A 306 -3.37 23.82 13.14
N PHE A 307 -3.37 25.08 12.70
CA PHE A 307 -2.76 25.51 11.46
C PHE A 307 -1.25 25.19 11.38
N ALA A 308 -0.54 25.25 12.52
CA ALA A 308 0.87 24.85 12.56
C ALA A 308 1.09 23.36 12.23
N VAL A 309 0.15 22.48 12.60
CA VAL A 309 0.33 21.02 12.55
C VAL A 309 -0.41 20.34 11.40
N MET A 310 -1.56 20.85 10.97
CA MET A 310 -2.40 20.20 9.95
C MET A 310 -1.69 20.11 8.59
N PRO A 311 -1.92 19.06 7.79
CA PRO A 311 -1.41 18.99 6.41
C PRO A 311 -2.09 20.05 5.53
N LYS A 312 -1.35 20.61 4.56
CA LYS A 312 -1.88 21.64 3.64
C LYS A 312 -1.87 21.11 2.21
N PRO A 313 -2.94 21.32 1.43
CA PRO A 313 -4.14 22.09 1.77
C PRO A 313 -5.16 21.31 2.62
N VAL A 314 -5.58 21.88 3.76
CA VAL A 314 -6.37 21.21 4.81
C VAL A 314 -7.70 20.69 4.27
N ARG A 315 -8.38 21.47 3.43
CA ARG A 315 -9.69 21.10 2.88
C ARG A 315 -9.66 19.85 2.02
N LYS A 316 -8.55 19.57 1.31
CA LYS A 316 -8.46 18.37 0.45
C LYS A 316 -8.46 17.08 1.25
N HIS A 317 -8.10 17.14 2.53
CA HIS A 317 -8.13 16.02 3.48
C HIS A 317 -9.48 15.84 4.19
N ILE A 318 -10.43 16.77 3.96
CA ILE A 318 -11.80 16.70 4.45
C ILE A 318 -12.68 16.18 3.31
N LYS A 319 -13.06 14.91 3.38
CA LYS A 319 -13.72 14.18 2.30
C LYS A 319 -15.22 13.99 2.56
N ASP A 320 -15.99 13.95 1.49
CA ASP A 320 -17.39 13.51 1.52
C ASP A 320 -17.45 11.99 1.48
N ILE A 321 -18.23 11.38 2.37
CA ILE A 321 -18.34 9.93 2.51
C ILE A 321 -18.85 9.27 1.21
N ASP A 322 -19.73 9.97 0.49
CA ASP A 322 -20.34 9.43 -0.74
C ASP A 322 -19.37 9.49 -1.95
N LYS A 323 -18.22 10.14 -1.80
CA LYS A 323 -17.22 10.35 -2.86
C LYS A 323 -15.85 9.74 -2.54
N LEU A 324 -15.80 8.86 -1.55
CA LEU A 324 -14.57 8.18 -1.16
C LEU A 324 -14.13 7.18 -2.23
N THR A 325 -12.82 7.09 -2.46
CA THR A 325 -12.25 6.04 -3.31
C THR A 325 -12.46 4.66 -2.67
N PRO A 326 -12.37 3.55 -3.44
CA PRO A 326 -12.49 2.22 -2.87
C PRO A 326 -11.47 1.94 -1.75
N TYR A 327 -10.25 2.50 -1.84
CA TYR A 327 -9.27 2.45 -0.76
C TYR A 327 -9.80 3.16 0.51
N GLU A 328 -10.23 4.41 0.37
CA GLU A 328 -10.69 5.24 1.50
C GLU A 328 -11.93 4.63 2.16
N GLN A 329 -12.83 4.02 1.38
CA GLN A 329 -13.99 3.27 1.90
C GLN A 329 -13.55 2.11 2.79
N LYS A 330 -12.60 1.28 2.34
CA LYS A 330 -12.05 0.16 3.13
C LYS A 330 -11.41 0.65 4.43
N VAL A 331 -10.63 1.73 4.38
CA VAL A 331 -10.02 2.33 5.57
C VAL A 331 -11.08 2.79 6.56
N ARG A 332 -12.10 3.53 6.09
CA ARG A 332 -13.21 4.00 6.92
C ARG A 332 -14.01 2.86 7.53
N GLU A 333 -14.28 1.79 6.78
CA GLU A 333 -14.96 0.60 7.30
C GLU A 333 -14.14 -0.08 8.40
N ALA A 334 -12.82 -0.19 8.21
CA ALA A 334 -11.92 -0.70 9.24
C ALA A 334 -11.91 0.20 10.49
N GLU A 335 -11.96 1.52 10.34
CA GLU A 335 -12.08 2.47 11.45
C GLU A 335 -13.41 2.33 12.21
N LEU A 336 -14.53 2.18 11.50
CA LEU A 336 -15.85 1.97 12.11
C LEU A 336 -15.95 0.61 12.82
N GLY A 337 -15.31 -0.43 12.28
CA GLY A 337 -15.23 -1.75 12.88
C GLY A 337 -14.35 -1.81 14.14
N ARG A 338 -13.43 -0.85 14.34
CA ARG A 338 -12.59 -0.76 15.53
C ARG A 338 -13.38 -0.19 16.71
N ASN A 339 -13.82 -1.09 17.59
CA ASN A 339 -14.35 -0.68 18.89
C ASN A 339 -13.18 -0.29 19.82
N GLU A 340 -12.88 1.00 19.96
CA GLU A 340 -11.75 1.53 20.75
C GLU A 340 -11.65 0.97 22.19
N ARG A 341 -12.80 0.58 22.77
CA ARG A 341 -12.86 -0.08 24.09
C ARG A 341 -12.28 -1.49 24.06
N ALA A 342 -12.58 -2.27 23.03
CA ALA A 342 -12.08 -3.64 22.87
C ALA A 342 -10.57 -3.66 22.60
N GLU A 343 -10.05 -2.74 21.80
CA GLU A 343 -8.60 -2.60 21.57
C GLU A 343 -7.85 -2.15 22.84
N LYS A 344 -8.39 -1.21 23.62
CA LYS A 344 -7.80 -0.83 24.91
C LYS A 344 -7.76 -1.99 25.90
N ILE A 345 -8.78 -2.84 25.91
CA ILE A 345 -8.82 -4.07 26.72
C ILE A 345 -7.77 -5.06 26.20
N LEU A 346 -7.76 -5.39 24.90
CA LEU A 346 -6.78 -6.31 24.28
C LEU A 346 -5.34 -5.85 24.50
N LYS A 347 -5.06 -4.55 24.36
CA LYS A 347 -3.73 -3.97 24.60
C LYS A 347 -3.34 -4.02 26.08
N LYS A 348 -4.31 -3.86 27.00
CA LYS A 348 -4.09 -4.04 28.44
C LYS A 348 -3.78 -5.51 28.77
N TYR A 349 -4.49 -6.47 28.15
CA TYR A 349 -4.22 -7.91 28.29
C TYR A 349 -2.85 -8.31 27.71
N LYS A 350 -2.47 -7.75 26.56
CA LYS A 350 -1.17 -8.04 25.91
C LYS A 350 0.00 -7.45 26.69
N ASN A 351 -0.19 -6.29 27.33
CA ASN A 351 0.82 -5.65 28.18
C ASN A 351 0.82 -6.15 29.63
N SER A 352 -0.23 -6.83 30.09
CA SER A 352 -0.32 -7.36 31.45
C SER A 352 0.30 -8.74 31.63
N GLY A 353 1.04 -9.25 30.64
CA GLY A 353 1.92 -10.42 30.74
C GLY A 353 1.58 -11.41 31.84
N ARG A 354 0.45 -12.12 31.73
CA ARG A 354 0.27 -13.36 32.48
C ARG A 354 0.79 -14.49 31.62
N TYR A 355 2.07 -14.79 31.83
CA TYR A 355 2.52 -16.17 31.84
C TYR A 355 1.60 -16.95 32.78
N THR A 356 0.79 -17.85 32.20
CA THR A 356 0.49 -19.13 32.83
C THR A 356 0.55 -20.13 31.70
N GLY A 357 1.67 -20.84 31.64
CA GLY A 357 1.73 -22.08 30.88
C GLY A 357 0.70 -23.06 31.44
N LEU A 358 0.04 -23.75 30.52
CA LEU A 358 -0.25 -25.18 30.52
C LEU A 358 -0.68 -25.55 29.11
#